data_AF-A0A8T7DJB3-F1
#
_entry.id   AF-A0A8T7DJB3-F1
#
_cell.length_a   1.000
_cell.length_b   1.000
_cell.length_c   1.000
_cell.angle_alpha   90.00
_cell.angle_beta   90.00
_cell.angle_gamma   90.00
#
_symmetry.space_group_name_H-M   'P 1'
#
loop_
_entity.id
_entity.type
_entity.pdbx_description
1 polymer ?
#
loop_
_entity_poly.entity_id
_entity_poly.type
_entity_poly.pdbx_seq_one_letter_code
_entity_poly.pdbx_strand_id
1 'polypeptide(L)' 'SFEPKPPLVRVKTPSCPLTICPPEKRQEFELHIKADESGERVDYLVNHELVGFVLSGDSSKQGGELYKQIYS' A
#
# COMPACT_ATOMS: atom_id res chain seq x y z
N SER A 1 -19.64 3.69 -14.21
CA SER A 1 -18.59 2.99 -14.99
C SER A 1 -17.85 2.06 -14.04
N PHE A 2 -17.28 0.95 -14.53
CA PHE A 2 -16.35 0.16 -13.72
C PHE A 2 -14.99 0.84 -13.73
N GLU A 3 -14.46 1.19 -12.57
CA GLU A 3 -13.11 1.72 -12.40
C GLU A 3 -12.22 0.64 -11.79
N PRO A 4 -11.29 0.03 -12.55
CA PRO A 4 -10.39 -0.97 -12.00
C PRO A 4 -9.47 -0.32 -10.97
N LYS A 5 -9.49 -0.81 -9.73
CA LYS A 5 -8.57 -0.39 -8.67
C LYS A 5 -7.32 -1.29 -8.65
N PRO A 6 -6.15 -0.77 -8.22
CA PRO A 6 -4.95 -1.58 -8.02
C PRO A 6 -5.18 -2.82 -7.15
N PRO A 7 -4.49 -3.95 -7.38
CA PRO A 7 -4.71 -5.16 -6.60
C PRO A 7 -4.10 -5.06 -5.20
N LEU A 8 -4.77 -5.67 -4.22
CA LEU A 8 -4.18 -5.97 -2.92
C LEU A 8 -3.43 -7.31 -2.97
N VAL A 9 -2.11 -7.27 -3.13
CA VAL A 9 -1.26 -8.44 -3.27
C VAL A 9 -0.76 -8.91 -1.91
N ARG A 10 -0.88 -10.21 -1.62
CA ARG A 10 -0.32 -10.83 -0.40
C ARG A 10 0.81 -11.79 -0.77
N VAL A 11 2.00 -11.56 -0.26
CA VAL A 11 3.17 -12.42 -0.43
C VAL A 11 3.32 -13.29 0.81
N LYS A 12 3.18 -14.60 0.62
CA LYS A 12 3.24 -15.59 1.72
C LYS A 12 4.67 -16.05 1.95
N THR A 13 5.44 -15.22 2.64
CA THR A 13 6.81 -15.50 3.10
C THR A 13 6.77 -15.74 4.61
N PRO A 14 6.87 -16.99 5.11
CA PRO A 14 6.61 -17.32 6.51
C PRO A 14 7.43 -16.52 7.53
N SER A 15 8.65 -16.13 7.18
CA SER A 15 9.55 -15.34 8.03
C SER A 15 9.32 -13.84 7.98
N CYS A 16 8.64 -13.33 6.94
CA CYS A 16 8.39 -11.90 6.76
C CYS A 16 7.26 -11.73 5.72
N PRO A 17 5.99 -11.94 6.09
CA PRO A 17 4.87 -11.84 5.16
C PRO A 17 4.71 -10.39 4.69
N LEU A 18 4.26 -10.20 3.45
CA LEU A 18 4.01 -8.87 2.89
C LEU A 18 2.56 -8.71 2.43
N THR A 19 2.04 -7.50 2.58
CA THR A 19 0.83 -7.04 1.89
C THR A 19 1.15 -5.75 1.15
N ILE A 20 0.88 -5.74 -0.15
CA ILE A 20 1.28 -4.69 -1.08
C ILE A 20 0.05 -4.17 -1.81
N CYS A 21 -0.17 -2.86 -1.77
CA CYS A 21 -1.08 -2.16 -2.66
C CYS A 21 -0.25 -1.16 -3.46
N PRO A 22 0.06 -1.43 -4.74
CA PRO A 22 0.82 -0.49 -5.53
C PRO A 22 -0.01 0.79 -5.80
N PRO A 23 0.64 1.93 -6.03
CA PRO A 23 -0.03 3.09 -6.59
C PRO A 23 -0.59 2.79 -7.98
N GLU A 24 -1.52 3.62 -8.44
CA GLU A 24 -1.98 3.57 -9.84
C GLU A 24 -0.82 3.83 -10.82
N LYS A 25 -0.83 3.15 -11.98
CA LYS A 25 0.26 3.19 -12.98
C LYS A 25 0.49 4.57 -13.60
N ARG A 26 -0.52 5.43 -13.61
CA ARG A 26 -0.44 6.78 -14.16
C ARG A 26 -0.75 7.76 -13.05
N GLN A 27 0.30 8.27 -12.43
CA GLN A 27 0.19 9.42 -11.56
C GLN A 27 0.54 10.65 -12.37
N GLU A 28 -0.36 11.64 -12.37
CA GLU A 28 -0.08 12.95 -12.98
C GLU A 28 0.90 13.77 -12.11
N PHE A 29 1.07 13.37 -10.86
CA PHE A 29 1.84 14.05 -9.83
C PHE A 29 3.02 13.20 -9.33
N GLU A 30 3.97 13.85 -8.66
CA GLU A 30 5.14 13.18 -8.08
C GLU A 30 4.74 12.21 -6.95
N LEU A 31 5.38 11.04 -6.96
CA LEU A 31 5.21 10.01 -5.93
C LEU A 31 6.22 10.24 -4.80
N HIS A 32 5.72 10.48 -3.60
CA HIS A 32 6.54 10.49 -2.38
C HIS A 32 6.46 9.15 -1.68
N ILE A 33 7.61 8.65 -1.22
CA ILE A 33 7.73 7.39 -0.50
C ILE A 33 8.16 7.68 0.93
N LYS A 34 7.38 7.22 1.90
CA LYS A 34 7.68 7.42 3.33
C LYS A 34 7.68 6.07 4.06
N ALA A 35 8.80 5.72 4.67
CA ALA A 35 8.85 4.59 5.59
C ALA A 35 8.54 5.05 7.03
N ASP A 36 7.94 4.18 7.83
CA ASP A 36 7.85 4.38 9.27
C ASP A 36 9.19 4.03 9.96
N GLU A 37 9.29 4.31 11.26
CA GLU A 37 10.53 4.06 12.02
C GLU A 37 10.82 2.57 12.20
N SER A 38 9.79 1.72 12.16
CA SER A 38 9.93 0.27 12.31
C SER A 38 10.47 -0.42 11.05
N GLY A 39 10.29 0.21 9.88
CA GLY A 39 10.55 -0.41 8.58
C GLY A 39 9.48 -1.43 8.18
N GLU A 40 8.42 -1.61 8.98
CA GLU A 40 7.32 -2.51 8.65
C GLU A 40 6.30 -1.88 7.70
N ARG A 41 6.33 -0.56 7.51
CA ARG A 41 5.39 0.15 6.65
C ARG A 41 6.10 1.14 5.74
N VAL A 42 5.70 1.09 4.47
CA VAL A 42 6.02 2.10 3.46
C VAL A 42 4.73 2.64 2.88
N ASP A 43 4.56 3.96 2.92
CA ASP A 43 3.46 4.68 2.31
C ASP A 43 3.88 5.27 0.96
N TYR A 44 3.02 5.10 -0.04
CA TYR A 44 3.08 5.80 -1.32
C TYR A 44 2.10 6.98 -1.26
N LEU A 45 2.62 8.20 -1.39
CA LEU A 45 1.88 9.43 -1.23
C LEU A 45 1.89 10.25 -2.51
N VAL A 46 0.74 10.81 -2.88
CA VAL A 46 0.60 11.83 -3.92
C VAL A 46 -0.17 12.99 -3.32
N ASN A 47 0.36 14.22 -3.40
CA ASN A 47 -0.27 15.40 -2.80
C ASN A 47 -0.63 15.22 -1.30
N HIS A 48 0.18 14.46 -0.56
CA HIS A 48 -0.05 14.06 0.85
C HIS A 48 -1.20 13.06 1.08
N GLU A 49 -1.81 12.52 0.03
CA GLU A 49 -2.81 11.47 0.11
C GLU A 49 -2.19 10.08 -0.08
N LEU A 50 -2.66 9.11 0.69
CA LEU A 50 -2.22 7.72 0.59
C LEU A 50 -2.83 7.06 -0.65
N VAL A 51 -1.98 6.69 -1.59
CA VAL A 51 -2.39 6.07 -2.87
C VAL A 51 -1.92 4.62 -3.00
N GLY A 52 -1.13 4.14 -2.04
CA GLY A 52 -0.68 2.76 -1.96
C GLY A 52 0.22 2.55 -0.75
N PHE A 53 0.60 1.29 -0.50
CA PHE A 53 1.44 0.94 0.63
C PHE A 53 2.16 -0.40 0.44
N VAL A 54 3.19 -0.62 1.25
CA VAL A 54 3.78 -1.93 1.54
C VAL A 54 3.77 -2.12 3.05
N LEU A 55 3.25 -3.25 3.51
CA LEU A 55 3.28 -3.69 4.89
C LEU A 55 4.06 -5.00 4.99
N SER A 56 4.93 -5.13 5.97
CA SER A 56 5.69 -6.35 6.26
C SER A 56 5.40 -6.87 7.67
N GLY A 57 5.93 -8.04 8.01
CA GLY A 57 5.84 -8.60 9.36
C GLY A 57 4.41 -8.70 9.87
N ASP A 58 4.19 -8.34 11.14
CA ASP A 58 2.87 -8.37 11.75
C ASP A 58 1.91 -7.32 11.16
N SER A 59 2.45 -6.17 10.74
CA SER A 59 1.70 -5.10 10.08
C SER A 59 1.03 -5.57 8.78
N SER A 60 1.57 -6.60 8.10
CA SER A 60 0.99 -7.17 6.88
C SER A 60 -0.48 -7.63 7.01
N LYS A 61 -0.94 -7.93 8.24
CA LYS A 61 -2.32 -8.34 8.54
C LYS A 61 -3.33 -7.20 8.34
N GLN A 62 -2.89 -5.94 8.42
CA GLN A 62 -3.74 -4.74 8.39
C GLN A 62 -4.09 -4.26 6.97
N GLY A 63 -3.45 -4.82 5.93
CA GLY A 63 -3.56 -4.27 4.58
C GLY A 63 -4.98 -4.29 3.99
N GLY A 64 -5.88 -5.15 4.47
CA GLY A 64 -7.28 -5.12 4.04
C GLY A 64 -8.05 -3.88 4.51
N GLU A 65 -7.76 -3.39 5.72
CA GLU A 65 -8.38 -2.18 6.27
C GLU A 65 -7.82 -0.94 5.59
N LEU A 66 -6.49 -0.89 5.40
CA LEU A 66 -5.83 0.22 4.71
C LEU A 66 -6.25 0.31 3.24
N TYR A 67 -6.42 -0.81 2.55
CA TYR A 67 -6.93 -0.83 1.17
C TYR A 67 -8.34 -0.26 1.06
N LYS A 68 -9.21 -0.56 2.03
CA LYS A 68 -10.55 0.05 2.10
C LYS A 68 -10.47 1.55 2.32
N GLN A 69 -9.54 2.05 3.14
CA GLN A 69 -9.39 3.50 3.35
C GLN A 69 -9.04 4.26 2.07
N ILE A 70 -8.32 3.64 1.13
CA ILE A 70 -7.91 4.28 -0.13
C ILE A 70 -9.05 4.23 -1.18
N TYR A 71 -9.86 3.17 -1.20
CA TYR A 71 -10.79 2.89 -2.30
C TYR A 71 -12.26 2.68 -1.89
N SER A 72 -12.65 3.05 -0.66
CA SER A 72 -14.08 3.06 -0.24
C SER A 72 -14.79 4.35 -0.61
#